data_AF-A0A453MI52-F1
#
_entry.id   AF-A0A453MI52-F1
#
_cell.length_a   1.000
_cell.length_b   1.000
_cell.length_c   1.000
_cell.angle_alpha   90.00
_cell.angle_beta   90.00
_cell.angle_gamma   90.00
#
_symmetry.space_group_name_H-M   'P 1'
#
loop_
_entity.id
_entity.type
_entity.pdbx_description
1 polymer ?
#
loop_
_entity_poly.entity_id
_entity_poly.type
_entity_poly.pdbx_seq_one_letter_code
_entity_poly.pdbx_strand_id
1 'polypeptide(L)'
;SRPPPASRLRRRRLPLSLPHELRQPAATPRSRSTRSLLSPSADPRVRRPSVAMANTLRLYLTCIRNTLEAAMCLQNFPCQEVERHNKPEVELKTSSELLLNPVLICRNEAEKCLVETSINSIRISLKVKQADELENILAKKFLRFLSMRAEAFQVLRRKPVQGYDISFLITNYHCEDMHKHKLIDFIVQFMEDIDKEISELKLSVNTRGRLVATEFLKQFI
;
A
#
# COMPACT_ATOMS: atom_id res chain seq x y z
N SER A 1 -39.86 10.16 30.59
CA SER A 1 -38.48 9.76 30.93
C SER A 1 -37.66 9.64 29.65
N ARG A 2 -36.76 10.60 29.37
CA ARG A 2 -35.89 10.58 28.19
C ARG A 2 -34.71 9.61 28.43
N PRO A 3 -34.23 8.86 27.41
CA PRO A 3 -33.06 8.01 27.56
C PRO A 3 -31.78 8.86 27.61
N PRO A 4 -30.68 8.35 28.19
CA PRO A 4 -29.43 9.10 28.35
C PRO A 4 -28.68 9.22 27.01
N PRO A 5 -27.81 10.23 26.86
CA PRO A 5 -27.09 10.45 25.60
C PRO A 5 -25.96 9.42 25.43
N ALA A 6 -25.89 8.84 24.23
CA ALA A 6 -24.84 7.92 23.83
C ALA A 6 -23.46 8.57 23.96
N SER A 7 -22.56 7.88 24.66
CA SER A 7 -21.15 8.24 24.78
C SER A 7 -20.52 8.30 23.38
N ARG A 8 -20.03 9.49 23.02
CA ARG A 8 -19.26 9.70 21.77
C ARG A 8 -17.98 8.89 21.84
N LEU A 9 -17.98 7.70 21.24
CA LEU A 9 -16.75 7.03 20.82
C LEU A 9 -15.98 8.01 19.93
N ARG A 10 -14.84 8.48 20.44
CA ARG A 10 -13.84 9.19 19.63
C ARG A 10 -13.43 8.25 18.49
N ARG A 11 -14.00 8.45 17.31
CA ARG A 11 -13.44 7.94 16.07
C ARG A 11 -12.03 8.51 15.96
N ARG A 12 -11.00 7.68 16.17
CA ARG A 12 -9.67 8.01 15.65
C ARG A 12 -9.84 8.17 14.14
N ARG A 13 -9.79 9.42 13.67
CA ARG A 13 -9.67 9.70 12.25
C ARG A 13 -8.28 9.21 11.86
N LEU A 14 -8.20 8.22 10.97
CA LEU A 14 -7.03 8.10 10.11
C LEU A 14 -6.81 9.46 9.44
N PRO A 15 -5.57 9.94 9.31
CA PRO A 15 -5.31 11.21 8.66
C PRO A 15 -5.75 11.09 7.19
N LEU A 16 -6.94 11.61 6.89
CA LEU A 16 -7.55 11.65 5.55
C LEU A 16 -6.96 12.77 4.67
N SER A 17 -5.80 13.29 5.06
CA SER A 17 -5.06 14.34 4.38
C SER A 17 -3.58 13.97 4.44
N LEU A 18 -2.90 14.03 3.29
CA LEU A 18 -1.44 13.97 3.21
C LEU A 18 -0.84 14.91 4.27
N PRO A 19 0.18 14.48 5.05
CA PRO A 19 0.86 15.37 5.98
C PRO A 19 1.36 16.59 5.23
N HIS A 20 1.12 17.78 5.79
CA HIS A 20 1.60 19.08 5.31
C HIS A 20 3.15 19.19 5.29
N GLU A 21 3.86 18.11 5.66
CA GLU A 21 5.31 17.94 5.69
C GLU A 21 5.94 17.61 4.33
N LEU A 22 5.18 17.69 3.23
CA LEU A 22 5.71 17.57 1.87
C LEU A 22 6.43 18.84 1.37
N ARG A 23 6.65 19.85 2.22
CA ARG A 23 7.10 21.19 1.80
C ARG A 23 8.24 21.83 2.58
N GLN A 24 8.93 21.11 3.47
CA GLN A 24 10.03 21.71 4.25
C GLN A 24 11.36 20.94 4.10
N PRO A 25 12.49 21.64 3.94
CA PRO A 25 13.80 21.02 3.81
C PRO A 25 14.38 20.66 5.18
N ALA A 26 14.87 19.43 5.35
CA ALA A 26 15.64 19.02 6.52
C ALA A 26 17.14 18.90 6.16
N ALA A 27 17.97 19.47 7.04
CA ALA A 27 19.41 19.65 6.89
C ALA A 27 20.21 18.33 6.89
N THR A 28 21.29 18.33 6.10
CA THR A 28 22.29 17.24 5.99
C THR A 28 23.19 17.13 7.22
N PRO A 29 23.50 15.91 7.70
CA PRO A 29 24.72 15.67 8.44
C PRO A 29 25.74 14.83 7.64
N ARG A 30 27.00 15.19 7.87
CA ARG A 30 28.24 14.74 7.20
C ARG A 30 28.60 13.28 7.47
N SER A 31 29.28 12.70 6.48
CA SER A 31 29.94 11.40 6.48
C SER A 31 31.01 11.25 7.58
N ARG A 32 31.10 10.06 8.20
CA ARG A 32 32.34 9.58 8.81
C ARG A 32 32.59 8.12 8.44
N SER A 33 33.75 7.92 7.83
CA SER A 33 34.38 6.66 7.46
C SER A 33 35.04 6.01 8.69
N THR A 34 34.91 4.70 8.85
CA THR A 34 35.93 3.86 9.48
C THR A 34 35.93 2.44 8.89
N ARG A 35 37.16 1.95 8.69
CA ARG A 35 37.59 0.70 8.07
C ARG A 35 37.24 -0.56 8.87
N SER A 36 36.99 -1.64 8.12
CA SER A 36 37.32 -3.06 8.32
C SER A 36 37.91 -3.54 9.65
N LEU A 37 37.42 -4.67 10.17
CA LEU A 37 38.25 -5.78 10.67
C LEU A 37 37.46 -7.11 10.63
N LEU A 38 38.19 -8.18 10.31
CA LEU A 38 37.74 -9.53 9.98
C LEU A 38 37.12 -10.30 11.15
N SER A 39 36.31 -11.32 10.80
CA SER A 39 35.75 -12.40 11.62
C SER A 39 36.85 -13.38 12.13
N PRO A 40 36.56 -14.31 13.07
CA PRO A 40 35.98 -15.60 12.66
C PRO A 40 35.11 -16.35 13.70
N SER A 41 34.43 -17.38 13.17
CA SER A 41 34.03 -18.65 13.80
C SER A 41 32.51 -18.88 13.96
N ALA A 42 32.01 -19.80 13.12
CA ALA A 42 30.63 -20.25 13.07
C ALA A 42 30.54 -21.65 13.70
N ASP A 43 29.79 -21.77 14.79
CA ASP A 43 29.48 -23.04 15.45
C ASP A 43 28.20 -23.66 14.83
N PRO A 44 28.20 -24.90 14.30
CA PRO A 44 27.08 -25.44 13.53
C PRO A 44 25.89 -25.97 14.35
N ARG A 45 25.88 -25.85 15.69
CA ARG A 45 24.89 -26.57 16.54
C ARG A 45 23.94 -25.72 17.36
N VAL A 46 23.68 -24.47 16.95
CA VAL A 46 22.57 -23.69 17.53
C VAL A 46 21.38 -23.74 16.57
N ARG A 47 20.43 -24.64 16.83
CA ARG A 47 19.08 -24.53 16.25
C ARG A 47 18.45 -23.23 16.75
N ARG A 48 18.57 -22.18 15.93
CA ARG A 48 17.92 -20.89 16.18
C ARG A 48 16.40 -21.11 16.14
N PRO A 49 15.64 -20.65 17.15
CA PRO A 49 14.18 -20.67 17.06
C PRO A 49 13.73 -19.82 15.87
N SER A 50 12.61 -20.17 15.27
CA SER A 50 12.11 -19.71 13.98
C SER A 50 11.89 -18.18 13.87
N VAL A 51 12.94 -17.43 13.50
CA VAL A 51 12.87 -15.99 13.13
C VAL A 51 12.39 -15.79 11.67
N ALA A 52 12.07 -16.88 10.96
CA ALA A 52 11.93 -16.87 9.50
C ALA A 52 10.68 -16.13 8.96
N MET A 53 9.53 -16.16 9.66
CA MET A 53 8.27 -15.64 9.09
C MET A 53 8.12 -14.11 9.17
N ALA A 54 8.55 -13.46 10.26
CA ALA A 54 8.47 -12.01 10.42
C ALA A 54 9.45 -11.25 9.50
N ASN A 55 10.55 -11.90 9.10
CA ASN A 55 11.52 -11.31 8.17
C ASN A 55 11.01 -11.24 6.72
N THR A 56 10.06 -12.08 6.32
CA THR A 56 9.57 -12.12 4.92
C THR A 56 8.83 -10.85 4.51
N LEU A 57 8.02 -10.25 5.39
CA LEU A 57 7.29 -9.01 5.11
C LEU A 57 8.25 -7.85 4.88
N ARG A 58 9.23 -7.69 5.78
CA ARG A 58 10.22 -6.62 5.69
C ARG A 58 11.01 -6.72 4.38
N LEU A 59 11.43 -7.92 3.99
CA LEU A 59 12.14 -8.16 2.73
C LEU A 59 11.26 -7.88 1.51
N TYR A 60 10.00 -8.31 1.54
CA TYR A 60 9.03 -8.04 0.48
C TYR A 60 8.80 -6.54 0.27
N LEU A 61 8.54 -5.79 1.34
CA LEU A 61 8.34 -4.35 1.29
C LEU A 61 9.62 -3.60 0.87
N THR A 62 10.79 -4.08 1.32
CA THR A 62 12.08 -3.52 0.88
C THR A 62 12.32 -3.75 -0.62
N CYS A 63 11.98 -4.94 -1.13
CA CYS A 63 12.05 -5.25 -2.55
C CYS A 63 11.14 -4.30 -3.35
N ILE A 64 9.88 -4.16 -2.95
CA ILE A 64 8.92 -3.23 -3.59
C ILE A 64 9.46 -1.81 -3.56
N ARG A 65 9.94 -1.32 -2.41
CA ARG A 65 10.53 0.01 -2.28
C ARG A 65 11.65 0.24 -3.30
N ASN A 66 12.59 -0.70 -3.40
CA ASN A 66 13.72 -0.58 -4.32
C ASN A 66 13.27 -0.63 -5.79
N THR A 67 12.31 -1.50 -6.12
CA THR A 67 11.71 -1.56 -7.46
C THR A 67 11.00 -0.26 -7.81
N LEU A 68 10.24 0.33 -6.89
CA LEU A 68 9.55 1.60 -7.10
C LEU A 68 10.54 2.77 -7.24
N GLU A 69 11.62 2.79 -6.46
CA GLU A 69 12.67 3.80 -6.58
C GLU A 69 13.34 3.77 -7.96
N ALA A 70 13.58 2.57 -8.51
CA ALA A 70 14.13 2.40 -9.85
C ALA A 70 13.09 2.69 -10.96
N ALA A 71 11.81 2.38 -10.71
CA ALA A 71 10.74 2.56 -11.68
C ALA A 71 10.26 4.02 -11.79
N MET A 72 10.32 4.80 -10.70
CA MET A 72 9.89 6.22 -10.63
C MET A 72 10.91 7.19 -11.26
N CYS A 73 11.28 6.89 -12.51
CA CYS A 73 12.10 7.73 -13.39
C CYS A 73 11.23 8.27 -14.55
N LEU A 74 10.06 8.81 -14.21
CA LEU A 74 9.06 9.25 -15.18
C LEU A 74 9.46 10.58 -15.83
N GLN A 75 9.14 10.72 -17.11
CA GLN A 75 9.37 11.92 -17.90
C GLN A 75 8.06 12.40 -18.50
N ASN A 76 7.93 13.71 -18.68
CA ASN A 76 6.81 14.27 -19.41
C ASN A 76 6.93 13.86 -20.90
N PHE A 77 5.98 13.05 -21.37
CA PHE A 77 5.97 12.51 -22.73
C PHE A 77 4.56 12.66 -23.32
N PRO A 78 4.39 13.36 -24.46
CA PRO A 78 3.09 13.54 -25.10
C PRO A 78 2.59 12.24 -25.73
N CYS A 79 1.27 12.07 -25.78
CA CYS A 79 0.62 10.93 -26.40
C CYS A 79 0.92 10.90 -27.91
N GLN A 80 1.40 9.76 -28.43
CA GLN A 80 1.72 9.62 -29.85
C GLN A 80 0.47 9.44 -30.73
N GLU A 81 -0.58 8.80 -30.22
CA GLU A 81 -1.80 8.52 -31.00
C GLU A 81 -2.72 9.74 -31.12
N VAL A 82 -2.80 10.55 -30.08
CA VAL A 82 -3.73 11.68 -30.02
C VAL A 82 -2.94 12.98 -29.87
N GLU A 83 -2.94 13.76 -30.95
CA GLU A 83 -2.22 15.04 -31.00
C GLU A 83 -2.65 15.95 -29.84
N ARG A 84 -1.68 16.64 -29.22
CA ARG A 84 -1.89 17.62 -28.13
C ARG A 84 -2.49 17.05 -26.85
N HIS A 85 -2.56 15.72 -26.70
CA HIS A 85 -2.92 15.08 -25.44
C HIS A 85 -1.68 14.53 -24.74
N ASN A 86 -1.69 14.56 -23.40
CA ASN A 86 -0.77 13.78 -22.57
C ASN A 86 -1.62 12.77 -21.79
N LYS A 87 -1.45 11.48 -22.12
CA LYS A 87 -2.18 10.38 -21.50
C LYS A 87 -1.17 9.41 -20.87
N PRO A 88 -1.52 8.76 -19.76
CA PRO A 88 -0.65 7.77 -19.15
C PRO A 88 -0.48 6.56 -20.08
N GLU A 89 0.72 6.38 -20.63
CA GLU A 89 1.01 5.33 -21.62
C GLU A 89 0.77 3.92 -21.05
N VAL A 90 0.95 3.72 -19.74
CA VAL A 90 0.70 2.42 -19.07
C VAL A 90 -0.78 2.00 -19.09
N GLU A 91 -1.70 2.95 -19.25
CA GLU A 91 -3.14 2.69 -19.42
C GLU A 91 -3.51 2.49 -20.88
N LEU A 92 -2.88 3.25 -21.79
CA LEU A 92 -3.23 3.25 -23.21
C LEU A 92 -2.71 1.99 -23.93
N LYS A 93 -1.47 1.58 -23.63
CA LYS A 93 -0.82 0.37 -24.18
C LYS A 93 -0.80 0.28 -25.72
N THR A 94 -0.78 1.41 -26.41
CA THR A 94 -0.75 1.47 -27.87
C THR A 94 0.68 1.36 -28.41
N SER A 95 1.62 2.09 -27.79
CA SER A 95 3.03 2.12 -28.18
C SER A 95 3.86 1.20 -27.28
N SER A 96 4.21 0.03 -27.81
CA SER A 96 4.96 -1.00 -27.06
C SER A 96 6.36 -0.57 -26.63
N GLU A 97 6.98 0.33 -27.38
CA GLU A 97 8.32 0.90 -27.13
C GLU A 97 8.34 1.85 -25.92
N LEU A 98 7.18 2.36 -25.51
CA LEU A 98 7.04 3.24 -24.34
C LEU A 98 6.76 2.44 -23.06
N LEU A 99 6.48 1.15 -23.19
CA LEU A 99 6.20 0.25 -22.08
C LEU A 99 7.48 -0.49 -21.67
N LEU A 100 7.71 -0.57 -20.37
CA LEU A 100 8.76 -1.42 -19.81
C LEU A 100 8.19 -2.78 -19.41
N ASN A 101 9.10 -3.74 -19.20
CA ASN A 101 8.75 -5.07 -18.75
C ASN A 101 8.04 -5.02 -17.38
N PRO A 102 6.82 -5.57 -17.27
CA PRO A 102 6.13 -5.64 -15.99
C PRO A 102 6.91 -6.49 -14.98
N VAL A 103 7.00 -6.01 -13.74
CA VAL A 103 7.66 -6.72 -12.64
C VAL A 103 6.60 -7.22 -11.66
N LEU A 104 6.56 -8.53 -11.44
CA LEU A 104 5.70 -9.15 -10.44
C LEU A 104 6.54 -9.55 -9.22
N ILE A 105 6.19 -9.01 -8.06
CA ILE A 105 6.84 -9.33 -6.78
C ILE A 105 5.82 -10.08 -5.94
N CYS A 106 6.14 -11.30 -5.54
CA CYS A 106 5.27 -12.15 -4.73
C CYS A 106 5.91 -12.43 -3.39
N ARG A 107 5.14 -12.26 -2.31
CA ARG A 107 5.54 -12.78 -0.98
C ARG A 107 5.07 -14.21 -0.79
N ASN A 108 3.86 -14.50 -1.28
CA ASN A 108 3.22 -15.81 -1.32
C ASN A 108 2.20 -15.82 -2.46
N GLU A 109 1.48 -16.92 -2.66
CA GLU A 109 0.48 -17.06 -3.73
C GLU A 109 -0.71 -16.08 -3.59
N ALA A 110 -1.03 -15.67 -2.36
CA ALA A 110 -2.15 -14.80 -2.03
C ALA A 110 -1.77 -13.31 -1.93
N GLU A 111 -0.49 -12.97 -1.87
CA GLU A 111 0.03 -11.61 -1.64
C GLU A 111 1.10 -11.29 -2.68
N LYS A 112 0.73 -10.41 -3.61
CA LYS A 112 1.54 -10.06 -4.78
C LYS A 112 1.35 -8.60 -5.19
N CYS A 113 2.40 -8.01 -5.73
CA CYS A 113 2.46 -6.66 -6.25
C CYS A 113 2.92 -6.70 -7.70
N LEU A 114 2.09 -6.19 -8.62
CA LEU A 114 2.43 -6.03 -10.03
C LEU A 114 2.77 -4.57 -10.28
N VAL A 115 3.96 -4.32 -10.79
CA VAL A 115 4.45 -3.01 -11.21
C VAL A 115 4.56 -3.00 -12.73
N GLU A 116 3.74 -2.19 -13.37
CA GLU A 116 3.81 -1.91 -14.81
C GLU A 116 4.32 -0.49 -14.97
N THR A 117 5.40 -0.31 -15.73
CA THR A 117 6.06 0.99 -15.92
C THR A 117 6.03 1.38 -17.38
N SER A 118 5.86 2.67 -17.65
CA SER A 118 6.06 3.28 -18.94
C SER A 118 6.94 4.53 -18.81
N ILE A 119 7.18 5.23 -19.92
CA ILE A 119 7.97 6.47 -19.95
C ILE A 119 7.40 7.59 -19.06
N ASN A 120 6.07 7.74 -19.00
CA ASN A 120 5.40 8.87 -18.32
C ASN A 120 4.50 8.45 -17.16
N SER A 121 4.31 7.14 -16.94
CA SER A 121 3.39 6.66 -15.90
C SER A 121 3.76 5.26 -15.38
N ILE A 122 3.28 4.96 -14.17
CA ILE A 122 3.46 3.67 -13.49
C ILE A 122 2.11 3.24 -12.95
N ARG A 123 1.76 1.98 -13.17
CA ARG A 123 0.64 1.33 -12.53
C ARG A 123 1.14 0.29 -11.54
N ILE A 124 0.67 0.42 -10.29
CA ILE A 124 1.05 -0.49 -9.19
C ILE A 124 -0.22 -1.17 -8.73
N SER A 125 -0.32 -2.48 -8.87
CA SER A 125 -1.50 -3.25 -8.52
C SER A 125 -1.19 -4.23 -7.40
N LEU A 126 -1.96 -4.16 -6.33
CA LEU A 126 -1.73 -4.92 -5.11
C LEU A 126 -2.83 -5.96 -4.91
N LYS A 127 -2.40 -7.18 -4.59
CA LYS A 127 -3.25 -8.25 -4.09
C LYS A 127 -2.99 -8.38 -2.59
N VAL A 128 -4.04 -8.22 -1.80
CA VAL A 128 -4.00 -8.23 -0.34
C VAL A 128 -4.33 -9.64 0.15
N LYS A 129 -3.61 -10.09 1.18
CA LYS A 129 -3.85 -11.39 1.80
C LYS A 129 -5.27 -11.44 2.39
N GLN A 130 -6.00 -12.51 2.10
CA GLN A 130 -7.35 -12.76 2.61
C GLN A 130 -7.37 -14.19 3.18
N ALA A 131 -7.38 -14.33 4.51
CA ALA A 131 -7.27 -15.64 5.16
C ALA A 131 -8.61 -16.41 5.23
N ASP A 132 -9.73 -15.70 5.24
CA ASP A 132 -11.08 -16.28 5.29
C ASP A 132 -12.11 -15.42 4.55
N GLU A 133 -13.35 -15.92 4.48
CA GLU A 133 -14.45 -15.25 3.79
C GLU A 133 -14.81 -13.88 4.42
N LEU A 134 -14.69 -13.77 5.75
CA LEU A 134 -14.96 -12.51 6.44
C LEU A 134 -13.92 -11.46 6.04
N GLU A 135 -12.63 -11.80 6.06
CA GLU A 135 -11.55 -10.93 5.59
C GLU A 135 -11.70 -10.57 4.11
N ASN A 136 -12.12 -11.50 3.26
CA ASN A 136 -12.39 -11.22 1.84
C ASN A 136 -13.48 -10.13 1.70
N ILE A 137 -14.59 -10.25 2.42
CA ILE A 137 -15.66 -9.25 2.38
C ILE A 137 -15.20 -7.91 2.96
N LEU A 138 -14.46 -7.93 4.07
CA LEU A 138 -13.93 -6.73 4.73
C LEU A 138 -12.93 -6.00 3.83
N ALA A 139 -11.94 -6.71 3.29
CA ALA A 139 -10.94 -6.18 2.36
C ALA A 139 -11.61 -5.55 1.14
N LYS A 140 -12.54 -6.28 0.49
CA LYS A 140 -13.28 -5.79 -0.68
C LYS A 140 -14.06 -4.51 -0.39
N LYS A 141 -14.76 -4.44 0.75
CA LYS A 141 -15.53 -3.24 1.14
C LYS A 141 -14.62 -2.07 1.50
N PHE A 142 -13.56 -2.32 2.26
CA PHE A 142 -12.59 -1.31 2.69
C PHE A 142 -11.84 -0.69 1.50
N LEU A 143 -11.28 -1.51 0.63
CA LEU A 143 -10.53 -1.04 -0.55
C LEU A 143 -11.45 -0.36 -1.58
N ARG A 144 -12.69 -0.83 -1.73
CA ARG A 144 -13.70 -0.12 -2.53
C ARG A 144 -14.02 1.26 -1.97
N PHE A 145 -14.14 1.39 -0.64
CA PHE A 145 -14.38 2.67 0.02
C PHE A 145 -13.22 3.67 -0.17
N LEU A 146 -11.98 3.18 -0.21
CA LEU A 146 -10.81 3.99 -0.56
C LEU A 146 -10.84 4.43 -2.03
N SER A 147 -11.17 3.51 -2.94
CA SER A 147 -11.29 3.79 -4.38
C SER A 147 -12.35 4.85 -4.70
N MET A 148 -13.43 4.91 -3.91
CA MET A 148 -14.45 5.96 -4.03
C MET A 148 -13.94 7.37 -3.67
N ARG A 149 -12.77 7.49 -3.04
CA ARG A 149 -12.14 8.77 -2.66
C ARG A 149 -10.92 9.11 -3.51
N ALA A 150 -10.75 8.45 -4.66
CA ALA A 150 -9.63 8.68 -5.57
C ALA A 150 -9.48 10.15 -6.03
N GLU A 151 -10.54 10.98 -5.95
CA GLU A 151 -10.43 12.42 -6.25
C GLU A 151 -9.61 13.19 -5.20
N ALA A 152 -9.77 12.83 -3.92
CA ALA A 152 -8.94 13.36 -2.83
C ALA A 152 -7.59 12.64 -2.75
N PHE A 153 -7.51 11.43 -3.30
CA PHE A 153 -6.32 10.59 -3.32
C PHE A 153 -5.86 10.35 -4.76
N GLN A 154 -5.31 11.40 -5.39
CA GLN A 154 -5.12 11.49 -6.84
C GLN A 154 -4.32 10.34 -7.49
N VAL A 155 -3.47 9.66 -6.70
CA VAL A 155 -2.68 8.53 -7.19
C VAL A 155 -3.44 7.20 -7.17
N LEU A 156 -4.67 7.12 -6.63
CA LEU A 156 -5.49 5.91 -6.62
C LEU A 156 -6.27 5.75 -7.92
N ARG A 157 -6.32 4.53 -8.46
CA ARG A 157 -7.25 4.21 -9.56
C ARG A 157 -8.65 3.97 -9.00
N ARG A 158 -9.66 4.52 -9.67
CA ARG A 158 -11.08 4.31 -9.33
C ARG A 158 -11.52 2.85 -9.41
N LYS A 159 -10.86 2.07 -10.28
CA LYS A 159 -11.10 0.64 -10.47
C LYS A 159 -9.74 -0.08 -10.45
N PRO A 160 -9.59 -1.15 -9.65
CA PRO A 160 -8.37 -1.95 -9.66
C PRO A 160 -8.21 -2.72 -10.97
N VAL A 161 -6.99 -3.16 -11.27
CA VAL A 161 -6.72 -4.13 -12.34
C VAL A 161 -7.40 -5.46 -12.02
N GLN A 162 -7.85 -6.16 -13.05
CA GLN A 162 -8.49 -7.47 -12.88
C GLN A 162 -7.54 -8.44 -12.16
N GLY A 163 -8.07 -9.14 -11.14
CA GLY A 163 -7.28 -10.06 -10.33
C GLY A 163 -6.49 -9.41 -9.18
N TYR A 164 -6.57 -8.08 -9.02
CA TYR A 164 -5.98 -7.32 -7.92
C TYR A 164 -7.06 -6.59 -7.11
N ASP A 165 -6.76 -6.24 -5.87
CA ASP A 165 -7.75 -5.67 -4.95
C ASP A 165 -7.74 -4.13 -4.96
N ILE A 166 -6.57 -3.52 -5.22
CA ILE A 166 -6.40 -2.08 -5.35
C ILE A 166 -5.27 -1.77 -6.35
N SER A 167 -5.38 -0.63 -7.05
CA SER A 167 -4.33 -0.19 -7.96
C SER A 167 -4.07 1.32 -7.82
N PHE A 168 -2.81 1.70 -7.97
CA PHE A 168 -2.34 3.07 -8.05
C PHE A 168 -1.93 3.39 -9.49
N LEU A 169 -2.11 4.66 -9.87
CA LEU A 169 -1.61 5.23 -11.11
C LEU A 169 -0.80 6.48 -10.78
N ILE A 170 0.50 6.40 -11.01
CA ILE A 170 1.43 7.51 -10.82
C ILE A 170 1.83 8.02 -12.20
N THR A 171 1.75 9.33 -12.41
CA THR A 171 2.12 9.99 -13.67
C THR A 171 3.30 10.94 -13.42
N ASN A 172 3.90 11.44 -14.50
CA ASN A 172 4.94 12.47 -14.40
C ASN A 172 4.46 13.70 -13.60
N TYR A 173 3.19 14.13 -13.76
CA TYR A 173 2.61 15.25 -13.02
C TYR A 173 2.65 15.04 -11.51
N HIS A 174 2.39 13.81 -11.04
CA HIS A 174 2.50 13.48 -9.62
C HIS A 174 3.95 13.60 -9.11
N CYS A 175 4.94 13.27 -9.95
CA CYS A 175 6.35 13.42 -9.60
C CYS A 175 6.86 14.87 -9.69
N GLU A 176 6.17 15.74 -10.44
CA GLU A 176 6.42 17.18 -10.50
C GLU A 176 5.87 17.88 -9.26
N ASP A 177 4.65 17.51 -8.83
CA ASP A 177 3.97 18.15 -7.69
C ASP A 177 4.38 17.57 -6.31
N MET A 178 4.78 16.30 -6.27
CA MET A 178 5.08 15.58 -5.03
C MET A 178 6.47 14.93 -5.07
N HIS A 179 7.13 14.88 -3.93
CA HIS A 179 8.43 14.22 -3.83
C HIS A 179 8.30 12.70 -4.01
N LYS A 180 9.03 12.13 -4.99
CA LYS A 180 8.99 10.69 -5.29
C LYS A 180 9.20 9.79 -4.08
N HIS A 181 10.14 10.14 -3.19
CA HIS A 181 10.45 9.33 -2.02
C HIS A 181 9.26 9.27 -1.04
N LYS A 182 8.49 10.36 -0.91
CA LYS A 182 7.26 10.40 -0.10
C LYS A 182 6.13 9.59 -0.73
N LEU A 183 6.03 9.56 -2.07
CA LEU A 183 5.08 8.68 -2.76
C LEU A 183 5.40 7.19 -2.52
N ILE A 184 6.68 6.84 -2.59
CA ILE A 184 7.15 5.47 -2.31
C ILE A 184 6.89 5.12 -0.84
N ASP A 185 7.25 6.00 0.10
CA ASP A 185 6.94 5.83 1.52
C ASP A 185 5.45 5.64 1.76
N PHE A 186 4.62 6.46 1.11
CA PHE A 186 3.17 6.34 1.20
C PHE A 186 2.69 4.96 0.73
N ILE A 187 3.15 4.46 -0.43
CA ILE A 187 2.72 3.16 -0.95
C ILE A 187 3.15 2.02 -0.01
N VAL A 188 4.38 2.05 0.47
CA VAL A 188 4.90 1.02 1.38
C VAL A 188 4.15 1.05 2.71
N GLN A 189 3.92 2.24 3.28
CA GLN A 189 3.14 2.41 4.50
C GLN A 189 1.70 1.93 4.31
N PHE A 190 1.09 2.27 3.17
CA PHE A 190 -0.25 1.82 2.81
C PHE A 190 -0.35 0.30 2.78
N MET A 191 0.64 -0.40 2.22
CA MET A 191 0.70 -1.86 2.23
C MET A 191 0.75 -2.43 3.66
N GLU A 192 1.54 -1.83 4.55
CA GLU A 192 1.61 -2.26 5.96
C GLU A 192 0.32 -2.02 6.74
N ASP A 193 -0.35 -0.90 6.47
CA ASP A 193 -1.51 -0.49 7.25
C ASP A 193 -2.80 -1.18 6.82
N ILE A 194 -2.94 -1.60 5.55
CA ILE A 194 -4.10 -2.39 5.11
C ILE A 194 -4.26 -3.66 5.96
N ASP A 195 -3.17 -4.41 6.17
CA ASP A 195 -3.22 -5.67 6.92
C ASP A 195 -3.66 -5.44 8.38
N LYS A 196 -3.19 -4.35 8.99
CA LYS A 196 -3.59 -3.95 10.35
C LYS A 196 -5.06 -3.55 10.39
N GLU A 197 -5.51 -2.70 9.47
CA GLU A 197 -6.88 -2.22 9.40
C GLU A 197 -7.89 -3.35 9.15
N ILE A 198 -7.59 -4.30 8.25
CA ILE A 198 -8.45 -5.47 8.04
C ILE A 198 -8.53 -6.32 9.32
N SER A 199 -7.41 -6.53 10.01
CA SER A 199 -7.37 -7.27 11.26
C SER A 199 -8.18 -6.57 12.36
N GLU A 200 -8.09 -5.24 12.47
CA GLU A 200 -8.88 -4.44 13.42
C GLU A 200 -10.39 -4.50 13.09
N LEU A 201 -10.76 -4.40 11.81
CA LEU A 201 -12.15 -4.53 11.37
C LEU A 201 -12.72 -5.91 11.72
N LYS A 202 -11.96 -6.98 11.51
CA LYS A 202 -12.35 -8.35 11.86
C LYS A 202 -12.60 -8.50 13.36
N LEU A 203 -11.67 -8.00 14.19
CA LEU A 203 -11.84 -7.98 15.65
C LEU A 203 -13.06 -7.16 16.08
N SER A 204 -13.32 -6.03 15.42
CA SER A 204 -14.48 -5.18 15.68
C SER A 204 -15.80 -5.90 15.40
N VAL A 205 -15.89 -6.59 14.26
CA VAL A 205 -17.08 -7.39 13.88
C VAL A 205 -17.31 -8.51 14.90
N ASN A 206 -16.29 -9.28 15.24
CA ASN A 206 -16.41 -10.39 16.19
C ASN A 206 -16.81 -9.92 17.59
N THR A 207 -16.25 -8.80 18.05
CA THR A 207 -16.58 -8.23 19.35
C THR A 207 -18.03 -7.75 19.39
N ARG A 208 -18.49 -7.05 18.34
CA ARG A 208 -19.88 -6.61 18.25
C ARG A 208 -20.86 -7.77 18.12
N GLY A 209 -20.52 -8.81 17.35
CA GLY A 209 -21.33 -10.02 17.22
C GLY A 209 -21.55 -10.69 18.57
N ARG A 210 -20.50 -10.83 19.39
CA ARG A 210 -20.60 -11.36 20.75
C ARG A 210 -21.50 -10.50 21.65
N LEU A 211 -21.33 -9.17 21.63
CA LEU A 211 -22.16 -8.27 22.43
C LEU A 211 -23.65 -8.38 22.06
N VAL A 212 -23.97 -8.39 20.77
CA VAL A 212 -25.36 -8.53 20.29
C VAL A 212 -25.95 -9.88 20.72
N ALA A 213 -25.19 -10.97 20.59
CA ALA A 213 -25.65 -12.29 21.04
C ALA A 213 -25.90 -12.34 22.56
N THR A 214 -24.99 -11.79 23.36
CA THR A 214 -25.15 -11.73 24.82
C THR A 214 -26.37 -10.91 25.23
N GLU A 215 -26.58 -9.74 24.64
CA GLU A 215 -27.74 -8.89 24.97
C GLU A 215 -29.05 -9.52 24.51
N PHE A 216 -29.07 -10.23 23.37
CA PHE A 216 -30.25 -10.96 22.92
C PHE A 216 -30.61 -12.11 23.87
N LEU A 217 -29.63 -12.92 24.29
CA LEU A 217 -29.87 -14.07 25.17
C LEU A 217 -30.33 -13.67 26.58
N LYS A 218 -29.90 -12.51 27.09
CA LYS A 218 -30.40 -11.95 28.36
C LYS A 218 -31.91 -11.70 28.36
N GLN A 219 -32.58 -11.63 27.21
CA GLN A 219 -34.03 -11.45 27.14
C GLN A 219 -34.80 -12.74 27.45
N PHE A 220 -34.13 -13.90 27.41
CA PHE A 220 -34.73 -15.22 27.62
C PHE A 220 -34.37 -15.85 28.97
N ILE A 221 -33.56 -15.15 29.79
CA ILE A 221 -33.15 -15.52 31.15
C ILE A 221 -33.77 -14.52 32.10
#